data_AF-A0A3Z9CUC7-F1
#
_entry.id   AF-A0A3Z9CUC7-F1
#
_cell.length_a   1.000
_cell.length_b   1.000
_cell.length_c   1.000
_cell.angle_alpha   90.00
_cell.angle_beta   90.00
_cell.angle_gamma   90.00
#
_symmetry.space_group_name_H-M   'P 1'
#
loop_
_entity.id
_entity.type
_entity.pdbx_description
1 polymer ?
#
loop_
_entity_poly.entity_id
_entity_poly.type
_entity_poly.pdbx_seq_one_letter_code
_entity_poly.pdbx_strand_id
1 'polypeptide(L)'
;MKVAFSLLELILCIIILGLIFTSISKLFYQLNDNHDYLNYFERLYTLQDKLYTDPHQRDIKLHIQNLKTFDFKENFVNDNIFQFKKLHIQNQDYSLYFYDE
;
A
#
# COMPACT_ATOMS: atom_id res chain seq x y z
N MET A 1 34.59 -45.29 20.53
CA MET A 1 33.58 -46.31 20.20
C MET A 1 32.52 -45.62 19.35
N LYS A 2 32.39 -45.93 18.06
CA LYS A 2 31.32 -45.34 17.22
C LYS A 2 30.02 -46.00 17.65
N VAL A 3 29.20 -45.30 18.42
CA VAL A 3 27.84 -45.75 18.73
C VAL A 3 27.05 -45.62 17.43
N ALA A 4 26.74 -46.74 16.79
CA ALA A 4 25.83 -46.74 15.66
C ALA A 4 24.44 -46.40 16.17
N PHE A 5 23.78 -45.43 15.55
CA PHE A 5 22.38 -45.13 15.82
C PHE A 5 21.54 -46.40 15.67
N SER A 6 20.63 -46.64 16.61
CA SER A 6 19.63 -47.69 16.42
C SER A 6 18.70 -47.31 15.27
N LEU A 7 18.16 -48.32 14.59
CA LEU A 7 17.24 -48.11 13.47
C LEU A 7 15.99 -47.30 13.89
N LEU A 8 15.55 -47.45 15.14
CA LEU A 8 14.43 -46.69 15.71
C LEU A 8 14.77 -45.20 15.86
N GLU A 9 15.95 -44.88 16.41
CA GLU A 9 16.39 -43.49 16.55
C GLU A 9 16.58 -42.82 15.19
N LEU A 10 17.08 -43.56 14.19
CA LEU A 10 17.21 -43.06 12.82
C LEU A 10 15.84 -42.70 12.21
N ILE A 11 14.83 -43.57 12.35
CA ILE A 11 13.46 -43.30 11.89
C ILE A 11 12.90 -42.07 12.60
N LEU A 12 13.10 -41.97 13.91
CA LEU A 12 12.61 -40.84 14.71
C LEU A 12 13.28 -39.52 14.27
N CYS A 13 14.59 -39.53 14.01
CA CYS A 13 15.30 -38.38 13.44
C CYS A 13 14.74 -37.99 12.06
N ILE A 14 14.46 -38.94 11.17
CA ILE A 14 13.89 -38.66 9.85
C ILE A 14 12.50 -38.00 9.96
N ILE A 15 11.66 -38.50 10.88
CA ILE A 15 10.32 -37.92 11.12
C ILE A 15 10.45 -36.48 11.62
N ILE A 16 11.33 -36.22 12.60
CA ILE A 16 11.57 -34.87 13.11
C ILE A 16 12.08 -33.95 12.00
N LEU A 17 13.03 -34.42 11.18
CA LEU A 17 13.55 -33.64 10.06
C LEU A 17 12.44 -33.30 9.07
N GLY A 18 11.58 -34.27 8.72
CA GLY A 18 10.45 -34.05 7.81
C GLY A 18 9.48 -32.98 8.32
N LEU A 19 9.16 -32.98 9.62
CA LEU A 19 8.31 -31.97 10.24
C LEU A 19 8.95 -30.57 10.23
N ILE A 20 10.26 -30.49 10.50
CA ILE A 20 11.00 -29.23 10.45
C ILE A 20 11.02 -28.68 9.02
N PHE A 21 11.38 -29.52 8.04
CA PHE A 21 11.47 -29.10 6.64
C PHE A 21 10.12 -28.67 6.06
N THR A 22 9.04 -29.38 6.37
CA THR A 22 7.70 -29.00 5.91
C THR A 22 7.26 -27.66 6.50
N SER A 23 7.57 -27.41 7.76
CA SER A 23 7.26 -26.14 8.44
C SER A 23 8.06 -24.97 7.86
N ILE A 24 9.37 -25.17 7.64
CA ILE A 24 10.25 -24.16 7.00
C ILE A 24 9.79 -23.87 5.58
N SER A 25 9.48 -24.90 4.80
CA SER A 25 9.00 -24.76 3.42
C SER A 25 7.71 -23.92 3.36
N LYS A 26 6.73 -24.22 4.22
CA LYS A 26 5.49 -23.43 4.30
C LYS A 26 5.75 -21.96 4.66
N LEU A 27 6.68 -21.71 5.58
CA LEU A 27 7.08 -20.35 5.97
C LEU A 27 7.72 -19.60 4.79
N PHE A 28 8.57 -20.25 4.00
CA PHE A 28 9.15 -19.66 2.80
C PHE A 28 8.08 -19.26 1.77
N TYR A 29 7.09 -20.12 1.51
CA TYR A 29 5.98 -19.77 0.61
C TYR A 29 5.21 -18.57 1.13
N GLN A 30 4.88 -18.54 2.43
CA GLN A 30 4.17 -17.40 3.02
C GLN A 30 4.96 -16.09 2.93
N LEU A 31 6.29 -16.14 3.14
CA LEU A 31 7.14 -14.95 2.99
C LEU A 31 7.20 -14.47 1.54
N ASN A 32 7.29 -15.40 0.58
CA ASN A 32 7.28 -15.09 -0.83
C ASN A 32 5.95 -14.48 -1.27
N ASP A 33 4.83 -15.05 -0.86
CA ASP A 33 3.49 -14.51 -1.16
C ASP A 33 3.30 -13.12 -0.54
N ASN A 34 3.88 -12.90 0.66
CA ASN A 34 3.84 -11.60 1.34
C ASN A 34 4.76 -10.55 0.70
N HIS A 35 5.74 -10.95 -0.12
CA HIS A 35 6.66 -10.02 -0.75
C HIS A 35 5.94 -9.02 -1.66
N ASP A 36 4.98 -9.49 -2.45
CA ASP A 36 4.20 -8.63 -3.33
C ASP A 36 3.37 -7.62 -2.54
N TYR A 37 2.74 -8.06 -1.43
CA TYR A 37 2.01 -7.15 -0.54
C TYR A 37 2.92 -6.10 0.06
N LEU A 38 4.13 -6.48 0.52
CA LEU A 38 5.11 -5.54 1.04
C LEU A 38 5.52 -4.50 -0.01
N ASN A 39 5.76 -4.94 -1.25
CA ASN A 39 6.07 -4.06 -2.37
C ASN A 39 4.91 -3.07 -2.64
N TYR A 40 3.66 -3.54 -2.62
CA TYR A 40 2.51 -2.63 -2.75
C TYR A 40 2.44 -1.60 -1.62
N PHE A 41 2.67 -2.01 -0.36
CA PHE A 41 2.69 -1.07 0.76
C PHE A 41 3.79 -0.02 0.61
N GLU A 42 5.01 -0.44 0.26
CA GLU A 42 6.13 0.47 0.02
C GLU A 42 5.79 1.52 -1.05
N ARG A 43 5.18 1.08 -2.16
CA ARG A 43 4.73 1.98 -3.24
C ARG A 43 3.66 2.96 -2.76
N LEU A 44 2.69 2.50 -1.98
CA LEU A 44 1.65 3.36 -1.41
C LEU A 44 2.25 4.44 -0.49
N TYR A 45 3.17 4.07 0.40
CA TYR A 45 3.84 5.03 1.29
C TYR A 45 4.70 6.03 0.51
N THR A 46 5.41 5.57 -0.52
CA THR A 46 6.22 6.43 -1.39
C THR A 46 5.34 7.43 -2.14
N LEU A 47 4.20 7.00 -2.68
CA LEU A 47 3.25 7.90 -3.32
C LEU A 47 2.63 8.88 -2.34
N GLN A 48 2.31 8.43 -1.12
CA GLN A 48 1.84 9.32 -0.08
C GLN A 48 2.86 10.42 0.20
N ASP A 49 4.13 10.06 0.42
CA ASP A 49 5.19 11.04 0.68
C ASP A 49 5.32 12.06 -0.46
N LYS A 50 5.39 11.57 -1.71
CA LYS A 50 5.43 12.43 -2.91
C LYS A 50 4.26 13.40 -3.01
N LEU A 51 3.05 12.99 -2.61
CA LEU A 51 1.88 13.87 -2.61
C LEU A 51 2.05 15.07 -1.67
N TYR A 52 2.81 14.93 -0.58
CA TYR A 52 3.06 16.00 0.39
C TYR A 52 4.34 16.79 0.08
N THR A 53 5.34 16.18 -0.56
CA THR A 53 6.64 16.80 -0.82
C THR A 53 6.75 17.48 -2.19
N ASP A 54 6.34 16.79 -3.26
CA ASP A 54 6.43 17.29 -4.64
C ASP A 54 5.29 16.75 -5.53
N PRO A 55 4.04 17.23 -5.31
CA PRO A 55 2.91 16.80 -6.11
C PRO A 55 2.82 17.55 -7.44
N HIS A 56 2.27 16.88 -8.46
CA HIS A 56 1.76 17.60 -9.63
C HIS A 56 0.51 18.40 -9.23
N GLN A 57 0.38 19.61 -9.76
CA GLN A 57 -0.75 20.48 -9.49
C GLN A 57 -1.59 20.67 -10.75
N ARG A 58 -2.92 20.66 -10.58
CA ARG A 58 -3.85 21.09 -11.62
C ARG A 58 -5.02 21.85 -11.00
N ASP A 59 -5.47 22.89 -11.70
CA ASP A 59 -6.67 23.61 -11.32
C ASP A 59 -7.91 22.85 -11.82
N ILE A 60 -8.91 22.71 -10.95
CA ILE A 60 -10.18 22.05 -11.24
C ILE A 60 -11.30 23.06 -11.01
N LYS A 61 -12.19 23.18 -11.98
CA LYS A 61 -13.41 23.98 -11.85
C LYS A 61 -14.60 23.05 -11.74
N LEU A 62 -15.30 23.09 -10.61
CA LEU A 62 -16.54 22.36 -10.41
C LEU A 62 -17.72 23.31 -10.64
N HIS A 63 -18.52 22.97 -11.63
CA HIS A 63 -19.78 23.66 -11.89
C HIS A 63 -20.92 22.86 -11.25
N ILE A 64 -21.60 23.47 -10.29
CA ILE A 64 -22.73 22.85 -9.58
C ILE A 64 -23.97 23.68 -9.92
N GLN A 65 -25.06 23.00 -10.29
CA GLN A 65 -26.33 23.67 -10.57
C GLN A 65 -26.81 24.40 -9.31
N ASN A 66 -27.17 25.68 -9.46
CA ASN A 66 -27.61 26.60 -8.40
C ASN A 66 -26.51 27.13 -7.46
N LEU A 67 -25.23 26.91 -7.77
CA LEU A 67 -24.11 27.53 -7.07
C LEU A 67 -23.18 28.20 -8.08
N LYS A 68 -22.38 29.15 -7.61
CA LYS A 68 -21.28 29.72 -8.39
C LYS A 68 -20.21 28.64 -8.60
N THR A 69 -19.40 28.79 -9.66
CA THR A 69 -18.31 27.85 -9.97
C THR A 69 -17.31 27.79 -8.82
N PHE A 70 -16.92 26.58 -8.43
CA PHE A 70 -15.91 26.35 -7.42
C PHE A 70 -14.56 26.09 -8.06
N ASP A 71 -13.58 26.92 -7.74
CA ASP A 71 -12.18 26.71 -8.13
C ASP A 71 -11.43 25.94 -7.04
N PHE A 72 -10.95 24.75 -7.39
CA PHE A 72 -10.12 23.89 -6.54
C PHE A 72 -8.72 23.75 -7.13
N LYS A 73 -7.73 23.58 -6.26
CA LYS A 73 -6.43 23.03 -6.65
C LYS A 73 -6.40 21.55 -6.33
N GLU A 74 -6.08 20.72 -7.29
CA GLU A 74 -5.80 19.30 -7.06
C GLU A 74 -4.30 19.07 -7.12
N ASN A 75 -3.78 18.48 -6.05
CA ASN A 75 -2.46 17.89 -6.00
C ASN A 75 -2.60 16.40 -6.29
N PHE A 76 -1.81 15.86 -7.21
CA PHE A 76 -1.86 14.45 -7.54
C PHE A 76 -0.47 13.88 -7.85
N VAL A 77 -0.35 12.58 -7.61
CA VAL A 77 0.83 11.78 -7.96
C VAL A 77 0.36 10.40 -8.40
N ASN A 78 1.10 9.75 -9.30
CA ASN A 78 0.76 8.40 -9.77
C ASN A 78 2.03 7.60 -10.10
N ASP A 79 1.89 6.27 -10.11
CA ASP A 79 2.97 5.34 -10.46
C ASP A 79 2.52 4.21 -11.42
N ASN A 80 1.59 4.55 -12.32
CA ASN A 80 0.89 3.65 -13.26
C ASN A 80 -0.06 2.62 -12.63
N ILE A 81 0.10 2.26 -11.36
CA ILE A 81 -0.81 1.33 -10.67
C ILE A 81 -1.74 2.10 -9.73
N PHE A 82 -1.18 3.02 -8.95
CA PHE A 82 -1.94 3.82 -8.00
C PHE A 82 -1.90 5.29 -8.40
N GLN A 83 -2.96 6.01 -8.02
CA GLN A 83 -3.05 7.45 -8.14
C GLN A 83 -3.58 8.03 -6.84
N PHE A 84 -2.80 8.92 -6.24
CA PHE A 84 -3.18 9.64 -5.03
C PHE A 84 -3.55 11.07 -5.41
N LYS A 85 -4.64 11.56 -4.83
CA LYS A 85 -5.19 12.90 -5.09
C LYS A 85 -5.52 13.58 -3.78
N LYS A 86 -5.22 14.87 -3.70
CA LYS A 86 -5.60 15.74 -2.61
C LYS A 86 -6.19 17.01 -3.18
N LEU A 87 -7.42 17.30 -2.79
CA LEU A 87 -8.08 18.56 -3.12
C LEU A 87 -7.69 19.61 -2.08
N HIS A 88 -7.37 20.79 -2.58
CA HIS A 88 -7.11 21.97 -1.80
C HIS A 88 -8.12 23.05 -2.22
N ILE A 89 -8.88 23.53 -1.23
CA ILE A 89 -9.83 24.62 -1.42
C ILE A 89 -9.04 25.91 -1.26
N GLN A 90 -8.93 26.71 -2.33
CA GLN A 90 -8.15 27.94 -2.30
C GLN A 90 -8.77 29.01 -1.40
N ASN A 91 -10.11 29.03 -1.31
CA ASN A 91 -10.85 30.01 -0.54
C ASN A 91 -11.76 29.33 0.48
N GLN A 92 -11.59 29.68 1.76
CA GLN A 92 -12.41 29.15 2.85
C GLN A 92 -13.66 29.99 3.12
N ASP A 93 -13.82 31.13 2.44
CA ASP A 93 -15.05 31.90 2.49
C ASP A 93 -16.11 31.24 1.59
N TYR A 94 -16.92 30.40 2.23
CA TYR A 94 -17.96 29.65 1.54
C TYR A 94 -19.05 30.55 0.93
N SER A 95 -19.21 31.78 1.41
CA SER A 95 -20.25 32.70 0.92
C SER A 95 -20.08 33.02 -0.57
N LEU A 96 -18.84 33.03 -1.06
CA LEU A 96 -18.49 33.31 -2.45
C LEU A 96 -19.05 32.28 -3.45
N TYR A 97 -19.44 31.11 -2.96
CA TYR A 97 -19.99 30.05 -3.79
C TYR A 97 -21.52 30.10 -3.92
N PHE A 98 -22.19 30.95 -3.15
CA PHE A 98 -23.65 31.12 -3.20
C PHE A 98 -24.01 32.36 -4.02
N TYR A 99 -25.15 32.30 -4.70
CA TYR A 99 -25.77 33.50 -5.26
C TYR A 99 -26.35 34.32 -4.11
N ASP A 100 -26.27 35.65 -4.22
CA ASP A 100 -26.98 36.52 -3.29
C ASP A 100 -28.48 36.29 -3.53
N GLU A 101 -29.19 35.84 -2.49
CA GLU A 101 -30.66 35.75 -2.50
C GLU A 101 -31.30 37.14 -2.53
#